data_AF-A0A928G0U7-F1
#
_entry.id   AF-A0A928G0U7-F1
#
_cell.length_a   1.000
_cell.length_b   1.000
_cell.length_c   1.000
_cell.angle_alpha   90.00
_cell.angle_beta   90.00
_cell.angle_gamma   90.00
#
_symmetry.space_group_name_H-M   'P 1'
#
loop_
_entity.id
_entity.type
_entity.pdbx_description
1 polymer ?
#
loop_
_entity_poly.entity_id
_entity_poly.type
_entity_poly.pdbx_seq_one_letter_code
_entity_poly.pdbx_strand_id
1 'polypeptide(L)'
;MNLTDIRCPWGDTLETCAITVADLEGIVLYQNERSIAVNGDVRGRSMLPCHSERSRQIIERLITNGENNVYTIEKRGLRKMIYQTPWRAEGRVAGLVEFSLEIPESMPHYVRE
;
A
#
# COMPACT_ATOMS: atom_id res chain seq x y z
N MET A 1 4.68 8.12 -18.14
CA MET A 1 4.51 6.65 -18.12
C MET A 1 3.03 6.37 -18.35
N ASN A 2 2.65 5.53 -19.31
CA ASN A 2 1.25 5.12 -19.44
C ASN A 2 0.98 4.10 -18.31
N LEU A 3 0.30 4.53 -17.25
CA LEU A 3 0.12 3.75 -16.01
C LEU A 3 -1.09 2.79 -16.09
N THR A 4 -1.74 2.67 -17.25
CA THR A 4 -2.90 1.80 -17.44
C THR A 4 -2.57 0.31 -17.52
N ASP A 5 -1.28 -0.07 -17.56
CA ASP A 5 -0.81 -1.46 -17.71
C ASP A 5 0.26 -1.83 -16.66
N ILE A 6 0.09 -1.38 -15.41
CA ILE A 6 0.93 -1.89 -14.31
C ILE A 6 0.62 -3.38 -14.11
N ARG A 7 1.58 -4.23 -14.47
CA ARG A 7 1.52 -5.67 -14.24
C ARG A 7 2.56 -6.07 -13.21
N CYS A 8 2.14 -6.87 -12.24
CA CYS A 8 3.01 -7.47 -11.25
C CYS A 8 2.68 -8.96 -11.16
N PRO A 9 3.10 -9.80 -12.12
CA PRO A 9 2.62 -11.18 -12.22
C PRO A 9 2.87 -12.01 -10.95
N TRP A 10 3.97 -11.75 -10.25
CA TRP A 10 4.26 -12.40 -8.97
C TRP A 10 3.47 -11.81 -7.80
N GLY A 11 3.10 -10.53 -7.88
CA GLY A 11 2.31 -9.84 -6.85
C GLY A 11 0.84 -10.25 -6.91
N ASP A 12 0.34 -10.53 -8.12
CA ASP A 12 -1.03 -10.98 -8.38
C ASP A 12 -1.36 -12.27 -7.63
N THR A 13 -0.41 -13.22 -7.59
CA THR A 13 -0.58 -14.53 -6.92
C THR A 13 -0.09 -14.57 -5.47
N LEU A 14 0.32 -13.42 -4.90
CA LEU A 14 0.87 -13.37 -3.55
C LEU A 14 -0.22 -13.53 -2.48
N GLU A 15 -0.25 -14.69 -1.83
CA GLU A 15 -1.31 -15.05 -0.90
C GLU A 15 -1.25 -14.33 0.45
N THR A 16 -0.10 -13.85 0.92
CA THR A 16 0.03 -13.34 2.31
C THR A 16 0.04 -11.82 2.41
N CYS A 17 0.09 -11.11 1.28
CA CYS A 17 0.24 -9.67 1.22
C CYS A 17 -0.75 -9.06 0.22
N ALA A 18 -1.56 -8.11 0.69
CA ALA A 18 -2.34 -7.27 -0.21
C ALA A 18 -1.49 -6.06 -0.62
N ILE A 19 -1.46 -5.78 -1.92
CA ILE A 19 -0.68 -4.70 -2.52
C ILE A 19 -1.65 -3.74 -3.19
N THR A 20 -1.50 -2.45 -2.89
CA THR A 20 -2.23 -1.36 -3.55
C THR A 20 -1.24 -0.29 -3.96
N VAL A 21 -1.27 0.13 -5.22
CA VAL A 21 -0.45 1.22 -5.75
C VAL A 21 -1.36 2.35 -6.18
N ALA A 22 -1.07 3.57 -5.78
CA ALA A 22 -1.77 4.77 -6.18
C ALA A 22 -0.81 5.85 -6.69
N ASP A 23 -1.29 6.76 -7.53
CA ASP A 23 -0.53 7.94 -7.96
C ASP A 23 -0.56 9.08 -6.92
N LEU A 24 -0.04 10.24 -7.32
CA LEU A 24 0.01 11.45 -6.49
C LEU A 24 -1.36 12.02 -6.12
N GLU A 25 -2.40 11.73 -6.91
CA GLU A 25 -3.79 12.15 -6.65
C GLU A 25 -4.56 11.09 -5.85
N GLY A 26 -3.87 10.00 -5.48
CA GLY A 26 -4.46 8.86 -4.80
C GLY A 26 -5.33 8.00 -5.70
N ILE A 27 -5.23 8.14 -7.04
CA ILE A 27 -5.91 7.24 -7.97
C ILE A 27 -5.23 5.88 -7.92
N VAL A 28 -5.99 4.83 -7.64
CA VAL A 28 -5.46 3.47 -7.55
C VAL A 28 -5.09 2.97 -8.95
N LEU A 29 -3.81 2.73 -9.16
CA LEU A 29 -3.23 2.24 -10.41
C LEU A 29 -3.20 0.72 -10.48
N TYR A 30 -2.97 0.06 -9.34
CA TYR A 30 -2.84 -1.39 -9.26
C TYR A 30 -3.34 -1.94 -7.93
N GLN A 31 -3.97 -3.10 -7.99
CA GLN A 31 -4.28 -3.95 -6.85
C GLN A 31 -4.00 -5.39 -7.24
N ASN A 32 -3.37 -6.16 -6.34
CA ASN A 32 -3.29 -7.60 -6.52
C ASN A 32 -4.61 -8.30 -6.14
N GLU A 33 -4.74 -9.58 -6.46
CA GLU A 33 -5.95 -10.37 -6.22
C GLU A 33 -6.39 -10.32 -4.75
N ARG A 34 -5.42 -10.39 -3.82
CA ARG A 34 -5.71 -10.29 -2.38
C ARG A 34 -6.25 -8.92 -1.97
N SER A 35 -5.70 -7.82 -2.50
CA SER A 35 -6.22 -6.47 -2.21
C SER A 35 -7.63 -6.31 -2.75
N ILE A 36 -7.91 -6.81 -3.96
CA ILE A 36 -9.25 -6.81 -4.55
C ILE A 36 -10.22 -7.63 -3.70
N ALA A 37 -9.83 -8.81 -3.23
CA ALA A 37 -10.69 -9.65 -2.40
C ALA A 37 -11.07 -8.99 -1.05
N VAL A 38 -10.20 -8.14 -0.49
CA VAL A 38 -10.44 -7.47 0.80
C VAL A 38 -11.18 -6.15 0.65
N ASN A 39 -10.85 -5.35 -0.37
CA ASN A 39 -11.29 -3.96 -0.52
C ASN A 39 -12.24 -3.74 -1.70
N GLY A 40 -12.44 -4.75 -2.55
CA GLY A 40 -13.04 -4.60 -3.87
C GLY A 40 -12.05 -4.04 -4.90
N ASP A 41 -12.40 -4.19 -6.18
CA ASP A 41 -11.63 -3.61 -7.28
C ASP A 41 -11.91 -2.12 -7.41
N VAL A 42 -11.01 -1.29 -6.89
CA VAL A 42 -11.09 0.17 -6.87
C VAL A 42 -10.10 0.84 -7.83
N ARG A 43 -9.50 0.08 -8.75
CA ARG A 43 -8.60 0.64 -9.77
C ARG A 43 -9.29 1.75 -10.58
N GLY A 44 -8.54 2.80 -10.89
CA GLY A 44 -9.04 4.02 -11.55
C GLY A 44 -9.85 4.96 -10.66
N ARG A 45 -10.03 4.64 -9.36
CA ARG A 45 -10.73 5.51 -8.40
C ARG A 45 -9.77 6.08 -7.38
N SER A 46 -10.09 7.28 -6.87
CA SER A 46 -9.33 7.87 -5.77
C SER A 46 -9.58 7.10 -4.47
N MET A 47 -8.51 6.80 -3.73
CA MET A 47 -8.59 6.22 -2.39
C MET A 47 -8.95 7.26 -1.32
N LEU A 48 -8.75 8.56 -1.57
CA LEU A 48 -8.91 9.62 -0.57
C LEU A 48 -10.32 9.69 0.07
N PRO A 49 -11.44 9.51 -0.67
CA PRO A 49 -12.77 9.50 -0.08
C PRO A 49 -12.97 8.43 0.99
N CYS A 50 -12.27 7.31 0.90
CA CYS A 50 -12.33 6.20 1.86
C CYS A 50 -11.54 6.47 3.16
N HIS A 51 -10.80 7.57 3.23
CA HIS A 51 -9.90 7.89 4.34
C HIS A 51 -10.44 9.03 5.20
N SER A 52 -10.23 8.90 6.51
CA SER A 52 -10.44 9.99 7.49
C SER A 52 -9.54 11.19 7.19
N GLU A 53 -9.88 12.36 7.72
CA GLU A 53 -9.05 13.57 7.57
C GLU A 53 -7.60 13.35 8.04
N ARG A 54 -7.43 12.73 9.21
CA ARG A 54 -6.11 12.33 9.73
C ARG A 54 -5.35 11.44 8.75
N SER A 55 -6.03 10.46 8.16
CA SER A 55 -5.41 9.55 7.20
C SER A 55 -5.00 10.26 5.91
N ARG A 56 -5.80 11.22 5.44
CA ARG A 56 -5.45 12.06 4.28
C ARG A 56 -4.22 12.91 4.54
N GLN A 57 -4.10 13.51 5.72
CA GLN A 57 -2.90 14.27 6.13
C GLN A 57 -1.64 13.39 6.16
N ILE A 58 -1.77 12.13 6.60
CA ILE A 58 -0.66 11.17 6.52
C ILE A 58 -0.28 10.93 5.07
N ILE A 59 -1.24 10.60 4.20
CA ILE A 59 -1.00 10.36 2.76
C ILE A 59 -0.28 11.55 2.11
N GLU A 60 -0.76 12.77 2.35
CA GLU A 60 -0.15 14.00 1.86
C GLU A 60 1.30 14.16 2.31
N ARG A 61 1.58 13.89 3.60
CA ARG A 61 2.96 13.91 4.14
C ARG A 61 3.86 12.89 3.46
N LEU A 62 3.38 11.65 3.28
CA LEU A 62 4.17 10.59 2.63
C LEU A 62 4.54 10.97 1.19
N ILE A 63 3.60 11.55 0.46
CA ILE A 63 3.82 11.99 -0.92
C ILE A 63 4.78 13.18 -0.96
N THR A 64 4.52 14.21 -0.16
CA THR A 64 5.26 15.49 -0.21
C THR A 64 6.69 15.34 0.29
N ASN A 65 6.89 14.61 1.39
CA ASN A 65 8.19 14.45 2.03
C ASN A 65 8.93 13.19 1.54
N GLY A 66 8.24 12.29 0.82
CA GLY A 66 8.81 11.00 0.43
C GLY A 66 9.09 10.10 1.63
N GLU A 67 8.23 10.16 2.66
CA GLU A 67 8.36 9.42 3.91
C GLU A 67 7.60 8.09 3.89
N ASN A 68 7.97 7.20 4.82
CA ASN A 68 7.27 5.93 5.05
C ASN A 68 6.34 6.03 6.27
N ASN A 69 5.27 5.24 6.26
CA ASN A 69 4.42 5.02 7.42
C ASN A 69 4.24 3.52 7.64
N VAL A 70 4.68 3.03 8.80
CA VAL A 70 4.72 1.59 9.10
C VAL A 70 4.11 1.36 10.47
N TYR A 71 3.12 0.48 10.55
CA TYR A 71 2.41 0.20 11.79
C TYR A 71 1.75 -1.18 11.74
N THR A 72 1.35 -1.69 12.91
CA THR A 72 0.53 -2.91 12.97
C THR A 72 -0.91 -2.58 13.34
N ILE A 73 -1.85 -3.36 12.79
CA ILE A 73 -3.27 -3.31 13.16
C ILE A 73 -3.78 -4.72 13.46
N GLU A 74 -4.88 -4.81 14.20
CA GLU A 74 -5.67 -6.02 14.29
C GLU A 74 -7.00 -5.79 13.57
N LYS A 75 -7.36 -6.69 12.66
CA LYS A 75 -8.64 -6.61 11.92
C LYS A 75 -9.19 -8.02 11.75
N ARG A 76 -10.39 -8.26 12.28
CA ARG A 76 -11.07 -9.57 12.26
C ARG A 76 -10.22 -10.70 12.86
N GLY A 77 -9.53 -10.43 13.97
CA GLY A 77 -8.66 -11.41 14.65
C GLY A 77 -7.32 -11.70 13.96
N LEU A 78 -7.01 -11.01 12.86
CA LEU A 78 -5.72 -11.13 12.17
C LEU A 78 -4.86 -9.91 12.46
N ARG A 79 -3.63 -10.14 12.95
CA ARG A 79 -2.61 -9.10 13.09
C ARG A 79 -1.98 -8.84 11.72
N LYS A 80 -1.90 -7.56 11.35
CA LYS A 80 -1.35 -7.13 10.07
C LYS A 80 -0.28 -6.08 10.27
N MET A 81 0.80 -6.15 9.49
CA MET A 81 1.71 -5.04 9.27
C MET A 81 1.24 -4.26 8.05
N ILE A 82 1.06 -2.95 8.21
CA ILE A 82 0.83 -2.01 7.13
C ILE A 82 2.15 -1.29 6.86
N TYR A 83 2.63 -1.34 5.63
CA TYR A 83 3.81 -0.61 5.18
C TYR A 83 3.43 0.26 4.00
N GLN A 84 3.39 1.58 4.23
CA GLN A 84 3.13 2.58 3.21
C GLN A 84 4.43 3.25 2.85
N THR A 85 4.76 3.27 1.56
CA THR A 85 6.01 3.84 1.04
C THR A 85 5.79 4.53 -0.28
N PRO A 86 6.51 5.62 -0.60
CA PRO A 86 6.46 6.21 -1.91
C PRO A 86 7.11 5.29 -2.94
N TRP A 87 6.54 5.22 -4.15
CA TRP A 87 7.26 4.74 -5.33
C TRP A 87 7.75 5.92 -6.16
N ARG A 88 8.82 5.70 -6.92
CA ARG A 88 9.53 6.76 -7.64
C ARG A 88 9.61 6.47 -9.13
N ALA A 89 9.46 7.51 -9.93
CA ALA A 89 9.78 7.53 -11.36
C ALA A 89 10.79 8.66 -11.59
N GLU A 90 11.90 8.35 -12.27
CA GLU A 90 12.96 9.32 -12.55
C GLU A 90 13.47 10.06 -11.29
N GLY A 91 13.64 9.33 -10.18
CA GLY A 91 14.11 9.86 -8.89
C GLY A 91 13.06 10.66 -8.08
N ARG A 92 11.92 11.00 -8.68
CA ARG A 92 10.84 11.77 -8.03
C ARG A 92 9.75 10.86 -7.49
N VAL A 93 9.12 11.25 -6.39
CA VAL A 93 7.92 10.55 -5.90
C VAL A 93 6.84 10.64 -6.96
N ALA A 94 6.23 9.49 -7.26
CA ALA A 94 5.19 9.38 -8.28
C ALA A 94 3.87 8.82 -7.73
N GLY A 95 3.85 8.46 -6.44
CA GLY A 95 2.67 8.03 -5.71
C GLY A 95 3.06 7.16 -4.51
N LEU A 96 2.12 6.35 -4.03
CA LEU A 96 2.30 5.46 -2.86
C LEU A 96 2.05 4.00 -3.21
N VAL A 97 2.77 3.12 -2.51
CA VAL A 97 2.49 1.69 -2.40
C VAL A 97 2.12 1.40 -0.96
N GLU A 98 1.01 0.68 -0.77
CA GLU A 98 0.66 0.07 0.51
C GLU A 98 0.80 -1.44 0.40
N PHE A 99 1.52 -2.01 1.38
CA PHE A 99 1.56 -3.43 1.65
C PHE A 99 0.79 -3.72 2.94
N SER A 100 -0.12 -4.68 2.90
CA SER A 100 -0.81 -5.21 4.09
C SER A 100 -0.48 -6.68 4.24
N LEU A 101 0.44 -6.99 5.16
CA LEU A 101 0.95 -8.33 5.41
C LEU A 101 0.28 -8.91 6.65
N GLU A 102 -0.19 -10.14 6.57
CA GLU A 102 -0.56 -10.90 7.77
C GLU A 102 0.70 -11.37 8.47
N ILE A 103 0.78 -11.11 9.78
CA ILE A 103 1.94 -11.42 10.61
C ILE A 103 1.49 -12.20 11.86
N PRO A 104 2.35 -13.08 12.39
CA PRO A 104 2.07 -13.74 13.66
C PRO A 104 2.05 -12.73 14.82
N GLU A 105 1.45 -13.12 15.94
CA GLU A 105 1.39 -12.29 17.15
C GLU A 105 2.80 -11.97 17.68
N SER A 106 3.70 -12.95 17.67
CA SER A 106 5.13 -12.79 17.94
C SER A 106 5.95 -13.21 16.72
N MET A 107 7.02 -12.47 16.45
CA MET A 107 7.94 -12.77 15.35
C MET A 107 9.38 -12.56 15.82
N PRO A 108 10.33 -13.40 15.34
CA PRO A 108 11.73 -13.23 15.69
C PRO A 108 12.29 -11.92 15.11
N HIS A 109 13.14 -11.25 15.88
CA HIS A 109 13.92 -10.10 15.42
C HIS A 109 15.40 -10.46 15.42
N TYR A 110 16.02 -10.44 14.26
CA TYR A 110 17.44 -10.74 14.09
C TYR A 110 18.20 -9.46 13.73
N VAL A 111 19.24 -9.13 14.47
CA VAL A 111 20.19 -8.05 14.14
C VAL A 111 21.34 -8.66 13.33
N ARG A 112 21.63 -8.10 12.16
CA ARG A 112 22.73 -8.50 11.26
C ARG A 112 23.48 -7.25 10.80
N GLU A 113 24.79 -7.36 10.63
CA GLU A 113 25.67 -6.31 10.06
C GLU A 113 25.76 -6.39 8.54
#